data_AF-A0A0W1RR96-F1
#
_entry.id   AF-A0A0W1RR96-F1
#
_cell.length_a   1.000
_cell.length_b   1.000
_cell.length_c   1.000
_cell.angle_alpha   90.00
_cell.angle_beta   90.00
_cell.angle_gamma   90.00
#
_symmetry.space_group_name_H-M   'P 1'
#
loop_
_entity.id
_entity.type
_entity.pdbx_description
1 polymer ?
#
loop_
_entity_poly.entity_id
_entity_poly.type
_entity_poly.pdbx_seq_one_letter_code
_entity_poly.pdbx_strand_id
1 'polypeptide(L)'
;MTQQSLDLRDEFDYQPELIARLVDVYHITLRFRWLYASGIALAGAFFMLQWSLLANTTEYGHPWVGVPLIAMAVWLALAPAATIAKWVGLPAHFSNDYLSFRDLHWIRLMTERHPVLVPAAEPFLKAREPVPVGALRNFWAPLVREEERQQR
;
A
#
# COMPACT_ATOMS: atom_id res chain seq x y z
N MET A 1 14.90 12.37 14.72
CA MET A 1 14.59 12.62 13.30
C MET A 1 13.09 12.78 13.19
N THR A 2 12.62 14.00 12.97
CA THR A 2 11.21 14.28 12.67
C THR A 2 10.91 13.66 11.30
N GLN A 3 10.18 12.54 11.27
CA GLN A 3 9.59 12.03 10.03
C GLN A 3 8.66 13.12 9.52
N GLN A 4 9.05 13.83 8.45
CA GLN A 4 8.13 14.68 7.72
C GLN A 4 7.01 13.79 7.20
N SER A 5 5.77 14.13 7.55
CA SER A 5 4.59 13.50 6.99
C SER A 5 4.59 13.69 5.48
N LEU A 6 4.26 12.64 4.73
CA LEU A 6 4.15 12.70 3.28
C LEU A 6 2.90 13.53 2.97
N ASP A 7 3.08 14.83 2.72
CA ASP A 7 1.98 15.75 2.42
C ASP A 7 1.78 15.86 0.91
N LEU A 8 0.74 15.18 0.43
CA LEU A 8 0.38 15.11 -0.97
C LEU A 8 -0.79 16.02 -1.33
N ARG A 9 -1.15 16.96 -0.45
CA ARG A 9 -2.27 17.86 -0.72
C ARG A 9 -1.89 18.93 -1.75
N ASP A 10 -2.89 19.36 -2.51
CA ASP A 10 -2.79 20.51 -3.41
C ASP A 10 -2.92 21.85 -2.66
N GLU A 11 -2.86 22.95 -3.41
CA GLU A 11 -3.00 24.32 -2.88
C GLU A 11 -4.37 24.62 -2.24
N PHE A 12 -5.37 23.76 -2.48
CA PHE A 12 -6.72 23.85 -1.92
C PHE A 12 -6.96 22.79 -0.84
N ASP A 13 -5.89 22.26 -0.23
CA ASP A 13 -5.90 21.25 0.82
C ASP A 13 -6.58 19.93 0.41
N TYR A 14 -6.55 19.61 -0.89
CA TYR A 14 -7.20 18.43 -1.43
C TYR A 14 -6.23 17.34 -1.87
N GLN A 15 -6.67 16.10 -1.65
CA GLN A 15 -6.05 14.87 -2.12
C GLN A 15 -7.15 13.84 -2.39
N PRO A 16 -7.00 12.97 -3.41
CA PRO A 16 -7.92 11.86 -3.64
C PRO A 16 -8.05 10.98 -2.41
N GLU A 17 -9.26 10.50 -2.11
CA GLU A 17 -9.50 9.71 -0.90
C GLU A 17 -8.66 8.43 -0.86
N LEU A 18 -8.48 7.77 -2.01
CA LEU A 18 -7.61 6.60 -2.10
C LEU A 18 -6.15 6.95 -1.78
N ILE A 19 -5.66 8.12 -2.23
CA ILE A 19 -4.31 8.57 -1.92
C ILE A 19 -4.18 8.86 -0.43
N ALA A 20 -5.16 9.53 0.18
CA ALA A 20 -5.19 9.76 1.63
C ALA A 20 -5.06 8.44 2.42
N ARG A 21 -5.86 7.43 2.07
CA ARG A 21 -5.79 6.10 2.71
C ARG A 21 -4.44 5.42 2.50
N LEU A 22 -3.84 5.57 1.31
CA LEU A 22 -2.50 5.02 1.03
C LEU A 22 -1.40 5.72 1.84
N VAL A 23 -1.50 7.03 2.04
CA VAL A 23 -0.62 7.82 2.92
C VAL A 23 -0.74 7.33 4.37
N ASP A 24 -1.95 7.14 4.88
CA ASP A 24 -2.17 6.62 6.23
C ASP A 24 -1.54 5.24 6.41
N VAL A 25 -1.79 4.31 5.48
CA VAL A 25 -1.20 2.97 5.53
C VAL A 25 0.33 3.03 5.41
N TYR A 26 0.86 3.91 4.58
CA TYR A 26 2.30 4.11 4.45
C TYR A 26 2.92 4.58 5.77
N HIS A 27 2.33 5.55 6.45
CA HIS A 27 2.79 6.03 7.75
C HIS A 27 2.69 4.96 8.84
N ILE A 28 1.57 4.24 8.89
CA ILE A 28 1.39 3.11 9.80
C ILE A 28 2.47 2.06 9.54
N THR A 29 2.74 1.75 8.28
CA THR A 29 3.75 0.76 7.88
C THR A 29 5.15 1.21 8.29
N LEU A 30 5.54 2.44 8.01
CA LEU A 30 6.84 2.96 8.41
C LEU A 30 7.07 2.88 9.92
N ARG A 31 6.02 3.16 10.71
CA ARG A 31 6.12 3.22 12.17
C ARG A 31 6.00 1.85 12.86
N PHE A 32 5.11 1.00 12.37
CA PHE A 32 4.68 -0.20 13.08
C PHE A 32 4.95 -1.52 12.33
N ARG A 33 5.59 -1.51 11.15
CA ARG A 33 5.83 -2.75 10.37
C ARG A 33 6.49 -3.86 11.19
N TRP A 34 7.47 -3.53 12.03
CA TRP A 34 8.19 -4.53 12.82
C TRP A 34 7.28 -5.16 13.88
N LEU A 35 6.43 -4.35 14.52
CA LEU A 35 5.46 -4.84 15.49
C LEU A 35 4.45 -5.78 14.84
N TYR A 36 3.91 -5.41 13.68
CA TYR A 36 3.00 -6.26 12.92
C TYR A 36 3.69 -7.54 12.42
N ALA A 37 4.88 -7.43 11.84
CA ALA A 37 5.64 -8.59 11.34
C ALA A 37 5.97 -9.57 12.47
N SER A 38 6.44 -9.09 13.63
CA SER A 38 6.70 -9.93 14.80
C SER A 38 5.44 -10.61 15.31
N GLY A 39 4.32 -9.89 15.41
CA GLY A 39 3.04 -10.46 15.83
C GLY A 39 2.56 -11.58 14.89
N ILE A 40 2.64 -11.35 13.57
CA ILE A 40 2.27 -12.36 12.56
C ILE A 40 3.21 -13.56 12.60
N ALA A 41 4.51 -13.34 12.75
CA ALA A 41 5.50 -14.43 12.84
C ALA A 41 5.27 -15.30 14.08
N LEU A 42 5.01 -14.68 15.24
CA LEU A 42 4.69 -15.39 16.48
C LEU A 42 3.39 -16.18 16.34
N ALA A 43 2.34 -15.60 15.73
CA ALA A 43 1.09 -16.30 15.48
C ALA A 43 1.30 -17.52 14.56
N GLY A 44 2.09 -17.37 13.48
CA GLY A 44 2.44 -18.47 12.58
C GLY A 44 3.22 -19.57 13.27
N ALA A 45 4.24 -19.21 14.06
CA ALA A 45 5.03 -20.17 14.84
C ALA A 45 4.18 -20.89 15.89
N PHE A 46 3.33 -20.15 16.62
CA PHE A 46 2.42 -20.72 17.61
C PHE A 46 1.41 -21.69 16.98
N PHE A 47 0.86 -21.35 15.82
CA PHE A 47 -0.05 -22.24 15.10
C PHE A 47 0.63 -23.55 14.71
N MET A 48 1.87 -23.50 14.21
CA MET A 48 2.64 -24.71 13.89
C MET A 48 2.93 -25.54 15.14
N LEU A 49 3.29 -24.89 16.26
CA LEU A 49 3.55 -25.56 17.54
C LEU A 49 2.29 -26.19 18.13
N GLN A 50 1.15 -25.50 18.08
CA GLN A 50 -0.12 -26.08 18.50
C GLN A 50 -0.38 -27.36 17.70
N TRP A 51 -0.22 -27.31 16.37
CA TRP A 51 -0.50 -28.44 15.50
C TRP A 51 0.43 -29.63 15.71
N SER A 52 1.72 -29.39 16.03
CA SER A 52 2.66 -30.48 16.33
C SER A 52 2.38 -31.19 17.65
N LEU A 53 1.56 -30.58 18.53
CA LEU A 53 1.14 -31.16 19.81
C LEU A 53 -0.17 -31.94 19.72
N LEU A 54 -0.91 -31.89 18.60
CA LEU A 54 -2.09 -32.74 18.40
C LEU A 54 -1.65 -34.17 18.03
N ALA A 55 -2.05 -35.16 18.82
CA ALA A 55 -1.59 -36.55 18.69
C ALA A 55 -2.02 -37.27 17.39
N ASN A 56 -3.00 -36.75 16.63
CA ASN A 56 -3.54 -37.37 15.42
C ASN A 56 -3.24 -36.55 14.13
N THR A 57 -2.00 -36.09 13.94
CA THR A 57 -1.62 -35.31 12.74
C THR A 57 -1.78 -36.06 11.42
N THR A 58 -1.92 -37.39 11.44
CA THR A 58 -2.14 -38.23 10.24
C THR A 58 -3.57 -38.16 9.68
N GLU A 59 -4.57 -37.82 10.51
CA GLU A 59 -5.98 -37.78 10.09
C GLU A 59 -6.45 -36.37 9.67
N TYR A 60 -5.88 -35.31 10.24
CA TYR A 60 -6.37 -33.94 10.08
C TYR A 60 -5.52 -33.06 9.14
N GLY A 61 -4.49 -33.62 8.52
CA GLY A 61 -3.64 -32.92 7.55
C GLY A 61 -2.48 -32.15 8.19
N HIS A 62 -1.65 -31.55 7.32
CA HIS A 62 -0.37 -30.96 7.70
C HIS A 62 -0.47 -29.46 8.09
N PRO A 63 0.43 -28.95 8.97
CA PRO A 63 0.38 -27.59 9.54
C PRO A 63 0.74 -26.43 8.58
N TRP A 64 0.59 -26.63 7.27
CA TRP A 64 1.09 -25.70 6.26
C TRP A 64 0.49 -24.29 6.36
N VAL A 65 -0.64 -24.10 7.05
CA VAL A 65 -1.25 -22.77 7.25
C VAL A 65 -0.33 -21.79 8.01
N GLY A 66 0.59 -22.29 8.85
CA GLY A 66 1.59 -21.44 9.49
C GLY A 66 2.63 -20.87 8.51
N VAL A 67 2.90 -21.58 7.39
CA VAL A 67 3.95 -21.19 6.43
C VAL A 67 3.58 -19.89 5.72
N PRO A 68 2.35 -19.70 5.17
CA PRO A 68 1.89 -18.42 4.65
C PRO A 68 1.98 -17.27 5.66
N LEU A 69 1.70 -17.50 6.94
CA LEU A 69 1.79 -16.46 7.96
C LEU A 69 3.24 -16.01 8.17
N ILE A 70 4.18 -16.95 8.28
CA ILE A 70 5.60 -16.63 8.38
C ILE A 70 6.10 -15.92 7.10
N ALA A 71 5.70 -16.40 5.92
CA ALA A 71 6.05 -15.77 4.65
C ALA A 71 5.50 -14.33 4.56
N MET A 72 4.28 -14.09 5.02
CA MET A 72 3.68 -12.76 5.10
C MET A 72 4.43 -11.85 6.08
N ALA A 73 4.85 -12.36 7.23
CA ALA A 73 5.65 -11.61 8.19
C ALA A 73 7.00 -11.18 7.60
N VAL A 74 7.70 -12.10 6.92
CA VAL A 74 8.96 -11.81 6.22
C VAL A 74 8.75 -10.78 5.13
N TRP A 75 7.69 -10.93 4.33
CA TRP A 75 7.34 -9.97 3.29
C TRP A 75 7.07 -8.58 3.88
N LEU A 76 6.31 -8.47 4.97
CA LEU A 76 6.00 -7.19 5.62
C LEU A 76 7.23 -6.51 6.24
N ALA A 77 8.23 -7.29 6.65
CA ALA A 77 9.51 -6.78 7.13
C ALA A 77 10.41 -6.23 5.99
N LEU A 78 10.44 -6.92 4.85
CA LEU A 78 11.36 -6.62 3.74
C LEU A 78 10.79 -5.70 2.67
N ALA A 79 9.48 -5.74 2.42
CA ALA A 79 8.86 -4.99 1.34
C ALA A 79 8.94 -3.46 1.61
N PRO A 80 9.09 -2.65 0.56
CA PRO A 80 8.99 -1.19 0.69
C PRO A 80 7.62 -0.78 1.26
N ALA A 81 7.59 0.24 2.11
CA ALA A 81 6.34 0.73 2.71
C ALA A 81 5.32 1.16 1.64
N ALA A 82 5.79 1.77 0.53
CA ALA A 82 4.95 2.10 -0.62
C ALA A 82 4.29 0.86 -1.25
N THR A 83 5.02 -0.26 -1.33
CA THR A 83 4.50 -1.54 -1.84
C THR A 83 3.47 -2.13 -0.90
N ILE A 84 3.73 -2.11 0.41
CA ILE A 84 2.78 -2.59 1.42
C ILE A 84 1.48 -1.79 1.35
N ALA A 85 1.56 -0.44 1.33
CA ALA A 85 0.39 0.42 1.15
C ALA A 85 -0.39 0.10 -0.13
N LYS A 86 0.31 -0.10 -1.26
CA LYS A 86 -0.31 -0.48 -2.54
C LYS A 86 -1.12 -1.78 -2.44
N TRP A 87 -0.63 -2.78 -1.72
CA TRP A 87 -1.31 -4.08 -1.59
C TRP A 87 -2.44 -4.05 -0.56
N VAL A 88 -2.25 -3.35 0.55
CA VAL A 88 -3.30 -3.16 1.56
C VAL A 88 -4.47 -2.34 0.98
N GLY A 89 -4.19 -1.39 0.08
CA GLY A 89 -5.20 -0.62 -0.66
C GLY A 89 -5.81 -1.37 -1.86
N LEU A 90 -5.48 -2.65 -2.09
CA LEU A 90 -6.05 -3.45 -3.18
C LEU A 90 -7.59 -3.50 -3.15
N PRO A 91 -8.29 -3.61 -1.99
CA PRO A 91 -9.75 -3.66 -1.97
C PRO A 91 -10.43 -2.44 -2.62
N ALA A 92 -9.79 -1.27 -2.56
CA ALA A 92 -10.31 -0.05 -3.21
C ALA A 92 -10.33 -0.15 -4.75
N HIS A 93 -9.61 -1.13 -5.33
CA HIS A 93 -9.68 -1.43 -6.76
C HIS A 93 -11.05 -1.95 -7.21
N PHE A 94 -11.77 -2.62 -6.31
CA PHE A 94 -13.08 -3.18 -6.58
C PHE A 94 -14.22 -2.19 -6.26
N SER A 95 -13.89 -0.93 -5.97
CA SER A 95 -14.89 0.14 -5.91
C SER A 95 -15.45 0.40 -7.31
N ASN A 96 -16.75 0.69 -7.39
CA ASN A 96 -17.41 1.11 -8.63
C ASN A 96 -17.26 2.62 -8.87
N ASP A 97 -16.36 3.28 -8.15
CA ASP A 97 -16.15 4.71 -8.21
C ASP A 97 -15.15 5.09 -9.31
N TYR A 98 -15.39 6.22 -9.94
CA TYR A 98 -14.55 6.77 -11.00
C TYR A 98 -13.88 8.07 -10.55
N LEU A 99 -12.74 8.39 -11.16
CA LEU A 99 -12.02 9.63 -10.91
C LEU A 99 -12.88 10.83 -11.29
N SER A 100 -13.00 11.76 -10.34
CA SER A 100 -13.63 13.05 -10.56
C SER A 100 -12.69 14.00 -11.29
N PHE A 101 -13.25 15.10 -11.81
CA PHE A 101 -12.45 16.20 -12.36
C PHE A 101 -11.44 16.76 -11.34
N ARG A 102 -11.77 16.72 -10.04
CA ARG A 102 -10.88 17.19 -8.98
C ARG A 102 -9.69 16.25 -8.80
N ASP A 103 -9.91 14.94 -8.89
CA ASP A 103 -8.83 13.94 -8.85
C ASP A 103 -7.88 14.12 -10.05
N LEU A 104 -8.43 14.36 -11.25
CA LEU A 104 -7.63 14.60 -12.45
C LEU A 104 -6.82 15.91 -12.35
N HIS A 105 -7.41 16.96 -11.78
CA HIS A 105 -6.71 18.21 -11.51
C HIS A 105 -5.56 18.00 -10.52
N TRP A 106 -5.79 17.24 -9.45
CA TRP A 106 -4.76 16.88 -8.50
C TRP A 106 -3.61 16.09 -9.15
N ILE A 107 -3.90 15.11 -10.02
CA ILE A 107 -2.87 14.37 -10.77
C ILE A 107 -2.03 15.35 -11.61
N ARG A 108 -2.69 16.29 -12.28
CA ARG A 108 -2.00 17.31 -13.08
C ARG A 108 -1.08 18.17 -12.22
N LEU A 109 -1.55 18.67 -11.07
CA LEU A 109 -0.71 19.43 -10.14
C LEU A 109 0.48 18.62 -9.64
N MET A 110 0.30 17.32 -9.36
CA MET A 110 1.41 16.43 -8.99
C MET A 110 2.43 16.26 -10.12
N THR A 111 1.99 16.21 -11.38
CA THR A 111 2.92 16.19 -12.52
C THR A 111 3.60 17.52 -12.78
N GLU A 112 2.96 18.64 -12.45
CA GLU A 112 3.57 19.98 -12.51
C GLU A 112 4.64 20.14 -11.43
N ARG A 113 4.37 19.62 -10.21
CA ARG A 113 5.35 19.54 -9.12
C ARG A 113 6.50 18.56 -9.45
N HIS A 114 6.18 17.42 -10.06
CA HIS A 114 7.11 16.35 -10.39
C HIS A 114 7.00 15.93 -11.86
N PRO A 115 7.75 16.56 -12.77
CA PRO A 115 7.68 16.26 -14.21
C PRO A 115 7.98 14.79 -14.56
N VAL A 116 8.72 14.08 -13.71
CA VAL A 116 9.03 12.65 -13.87
C VAL A 116 7.77 11.77 -13.80
N LEU A 117 6.68 12.26 -13.19
CA LEU A 117 5.41 11.52 -13.08
C LEU A 117 4.56 11.58 -14.35
N VAL A 118 4.91 12.40 -15.35
CA VAL A 118 4.12 12.56 -16.59
C VAL A 118 3.82 11.23 -17.29
N PRO A 119 4.78 10.30 -17.49
CA PRO A 119 4.48 9.01 -18.11
C PRO A 119 3.51 8.15 -17.28
N ALA A 120 3.56 8.28 -15.95
CA ALA A 120 2.65 7.57 -15.05
C ALA A 120 1.25 8.20 -15.00
N ALA A 121 1.14 9.52 -15.23
CA ALA A 121 -0.12 10.26 -15.24
C ALA A 121 -0.86 10.22 -16.59
N GLU A 122 -0.14 9.98 -17.69
CA GLU A 122 -0.70 9.97 -19.04
C GLU A 122 -1.95 9.09 -19.22
N PRO A 123 -2.00 7.85 -18.67
CA PRO A 123 -3.20 7.01 -18.76
C PRO A 123 -4.43 7.60 -18.08
N PHE A 124 -4.25 8.50 -17.11
CA PHE A 124 -5.32 9.16 -16.39
C PHE A 124 -5.78 10.42 -17.10
N LEU A 125 -4.83 11.24 -17.55
CA LEU A 125 -5.10 12.56 -18.13
C LEU A 125 -5.59 12.50 -19.59
N LYS A 126 -5.23 11.44 -20.33
CA LYS A 126 -5.64 11.25 -21.74
C LYS A 126 -6.76 10.22 -21.92
N ALA A 127 -7.30 9.66 -20.83
CA ALA A 127 -8.38 8.70 -20.91
C ALA A 127 -9.62 9.32 -21.56
N ARG A 128 -10.20 8.61 -22.54
CA ARG A 128 -11.50 8.96 -23.14
C ARG A 128 -12.68 8.40 -22.35
N GLU A 129 -12.42 7.37 -21.56
CA GLU A 129 -13.38 6.66 -20.73
C GLU A 129 -13.15 7.03 -19.26
N PRO A 130 -14.20 6.97 -18.42
CA PRO A 130 -14.06 7.25 -17.00
C PRO A 130 -13.09 6.24 -16.37
N VAL A 131 -12.06 6.76 -15.69
CA VAL A 131 -11.01 5.95 -15.09
C VAL A 131 -11.46 5.53 -13.68
N PRO A 132 -11.40 4.25 -13.31
CA PRO A 132 -11.77 3.81 -11.96
C PRO A 132 -10.80 4.40 -10.93
N VAL A 133 -11.31 4.80 -9.75
CA VAL A 133 -10.49 5.33 -8.64
C VAL A 133 -9.36 4.37 -8.29
N GLY A 134 -9.65 3.06 -8.33
CA GLY A 134 -8.70 1.99 -8.13
C GLY A 134 -7.43 2.03 -9.00
N ALA A 135 -7.47 2.70 -10.15
CA ALA A 135 -6.30 2.86 -11.02
C ALA A 135 -5.24 3.77 -10.40
N LEU A 136 -5.60 4.74 -9.54
CA LEU A 136 -4.65 5.64 -8.84
C LEU A 136 -3.58 4.88 -8.05
N ARG A 137 -3.85 3.64 -7.65
CA ARG A 137 -2.87 2.76 -7.00
C ARG A 137 -1.60 2.53 -7.83
N ASN A 138 -1.68 2.69 -9.15
CA ASN A 138 -0.53 2.59 -10.04
C ASN A 138 0.30 3.88 -10.09
N PHE A 139 -0.33 5.02 -9.80
CA PHE A 139 0.35 6.33 -9.68
C PHE A 139 1.10 6.48 -8.34
N TRP A 140 0.65 5.75 -7.31
CA TRP A 140 1.19 5.80 -5.95
C TRP A 140 2.70 5.53 -5.82
N ALA A 141 3.20 4.40 -6.30
CA ALA A 141 4.59 4.01 -6.06
C ALA A 141 5.62 4.95 -6.73
N PRO A 142 5.39 5.41 -7.98
CA PRO A 142 6.19 6.49 -8.57
C PRO A 142 6.14 7.79 -7.75
N LEU A 143 4.94 8.22 -7.32
CA LEU A 143 4.74 9.45 -6.55
C LEU A 143 5.54 9.45 -5.25
N VAL A 144 5.39 8.39 -4.43
CA VAL A 144 6.12 8.26 -3.16
C VAL A 144 7.63 8.29 -3.37
N ARG A 145 8.12 7.64 -4.44
CA ARG A 145 9.56 7.59 -4.72
C ARG A 145 10.13 8.97 -5.02
N GLU A 146 9.42 9.80 -5.78
CA GLU A 146 9.90 11.15 -6.09
C GLU A 146 9.80 12.08 -4.88
N GLU A 147 8.73 11.98 -4.08
CA GLU A 147 8.61 12.71 -2.82
C GLU A 147 9.71 12.32 -1.82
N GLU A 148 10.00 11.03 -1.64
CA GLU A 148 11.11 10.56 -0.81
C GLU A 148 12.49 11.02 -1.31
N ARG A 149 12.63 11.28 -2.62
CA ARG A 149 13.88 11.82 -3.19
C ARG A 149 14.04 13.30 -2.90
N GLN A 150 12.97 14.09 -2.99
CA GLN A 150 13.04 15.52 -2.70
C GLN A 150 13.26 15.82 -1.21
N GLN A 151 12.88 14.89 -0.33
CA GLN A 151 13.06 15.01 1.11
C GLN A 151 14.47 14.61 1.61
N ARG A 152 15.35 14.11 0.72
CA ARG A 152 16.74 13.72 1.04
C ARG A 152 17.73 14.77 0.58
#